data_AF-A0A7Z9N183-F1
#
_entry.id   AF-A0A7Z9N183-F1
#
_cell.length_a   1.000
_cell.length_b   1.000
_cell.length_c   1.000
_cell.angle_alpha   90.00
_cell.angle_beta   90.00
_cell.angle_gamma   90.00
#
_symmetry.space_group_name_H-M   'P 1'
#
loop_
_entity.id
_entity.type
_entity.pdbx_description
1 polymer ?
#
loop_
_entity_poly.entity_id
_entity_poly.type
_entity_poly.pdbx_seq_one_letter_code
_entity_poly.pdbx_strand_id
1 'polypeptide(L)'
;MNGNQLFAKIFDLTTQFGQKWIFAIILLLIFWFGGIILQTFVTKMAQRKNLNKDFLHLIARVVKIVMVLLGSITVLGALGVDVSALVAGLGLTGFALGFA
;
A
#
# COMPACT_ATOMS: atom_id res chain seq x y z
N MET A 1 39.88 -1.42 16.00
CA MET A 1 38.90 -0.62 15.24
C MET A 1 38.77 0.73 15.93
N ASN A 2 39.20 1.81 15.28
CA ASN A 2 39.25 3.14 15.87
C ASN A 2 37.83 3.71 16.03
N GLY A 3 37.54 4.39 17.15
CA GLY A 3 36.22 4.97 17.44
C GLY A 3 35.66 5.82 16.29
N ASN A 4 36.53 6.51 15.56
CA ASN A 4 36.16 7.36 14.42
C ASN A 4 35.54 6.57 13.25
N GLN A 5 35.89 5.28 13.09
CA GLN A 5 35.29 4.43 12.05
C GLN A 5 33.94 3.84 12.46
N LEU A 6 33.68 3.68 13.77
CA LEU A 6 32.35 3.33 14.28
C LEU A 6 31.38 4.49 14.09
N PHE A 7 31.80 5.72 14.39
CA PHE A 7 30.98 6.92 14.15
C PHE A 7 30.64 7.11 12.66
N ALA A 8 31.61 6.90 11.76
CA ALA A 8 31.36 6.98 10.33
C ALA A 8 30.37 5.91 9.83
N LYS A 9 30.48 4.66 10.29
CA LYS A 9 29.52 3.59 9.96
C LYS A 9 28.12 3.86 10.48
N ILE A 10 28.00 4.38 11.72
CA ILE A 10 26.69 4.70 12.32
C ILE A 10 26.04 5.87 11.55
N PHE A 11 26.82 6.89 11.15
CA PHE A 11 26.30 8.01 10.37
C PHE A 11 25.83 7.58 8.98
N ASP A 12 26.59 6.74 8.30
CA ASP A 12 26.24 6.21 6.96
C ASP A 12 24.97 5.33 7.00
N LEU A 13 24.87 4.44 8.00
CA LEU A 13 23.66 3.65 8.23
C LEU A 13 22.45 4.53 8.56
N THR A 14 22.61 5.55 9.40
CA THR A 14 21.51 6.44 9.79
C THR A 14 20.98 7.23 8.59
N THR A 15 21.87 7.69 7.71
CA THR A 15 21.49 8.43 6.50
C THR A 15 20.77 7.53 5.50
N GLN A 16 21.24 6.29 5.35
CA GLN A 16 20.65 5.31 4.43
C GLN A 16 19.29 4.79 4.92
N PHE A 17 19.13 4.55 6.22
CA PHE A 17 17.84 4.20 6.82
C PHE A 17 16.87 5.39 6.76
N GLY A 18 17.32 6.60 7.11
CA GLY A 18 16.50 7.82 7.05
C GLY A 18 15.88 8.03 5.67
N GLN A 19 16.66 7.83 4.60
CA GLN A 19 16.16 7.94 3.23
C GLN A 19 15.07 6.89 2.91
N LYS A 20 15.27 5.63 3.29
CA LYS A 20 14.28 4.55 3.03
C LYS A 20 12.94 4.81 3.74
N TRP A 21 12.97 5.31 4.97
CA TRP A 21 11.75 5.66 5.72
C TRP A 21 10.99 6.82 5.08
N ILE A 22 11.68 7.84 4.57
CA ILE A 22 11.04 8.96 3.85
C ILE A 22 10.34 8.45 2.58
N PHE A 23 11.02 7.62 1.79
CA PHE A 23 10.42 6.99 0.60
C PHE A 23 9.20 6.12 0.96
N ALA A 24 9.28 5.33 2.03
CA ALA A 24 8.18 4.52 2.52
C ALA A 24 6.94 5.37 2.90
N ILE A 25 7.13 6.48 3.62
CA ILE A 25 6.04 7.38 4.00
C ILE A 25 5.40 8.03 2.76
N ILE A 26 6.22 8.50 1.81
CA ILE A 26 5.73 9.08 0.55
C ILE A 26 4.91 8.04 -0.22
N LEU A 27 5.41 6.81 -0.33
CA LEU A 27 4.74 5.74 -1.05
C LEU A 27 3.40 5.36 -0.40
N LEU A 28 3.36 5.29 0.92
CA LEU A 28 2.13 5.04 1.68
C LEU A 28 1.09 6.14 1.42
N LEU A 29 1.53 7.41 1.43
CA LEU A 29 0.65 8.55 1.12
C LEU A 29 0.11 8.47 -0.31
N ILE A 30 0.92 8.09 -1.30
CA ILE A 30 0.47 7.91 -2.70
C ILE A 30 -0.64 6.86 -2.78
N PHE A 31 -0.46 5.70 -2.15
CA PHE A 31 -1.49 4.65 -2.15
C PHE A 31 -2.75 5.05 -1.39
N TRP A 32 -2.59 5.75 -0.26
CA TRP A 32 -3.72 6.25 0.51
C TRP A 32 -4.54 7.28 -0.28
N PHE A 33 -3.89 8.29 -0.86
CA PHE A 33 -4.53 9.29 -1.72
C PHE A 33 -5.15 8.65 -2.96
N GLY A 34 -4.43 7.73 -3.61
CA GLY A 34 -4.94 6.98 -4.75
C GLY A 34 -6.23 6.22 -4.40
N GLY A 35 -6.30 5.59 -3.22
CA GLY A 35 -7.50 4.90 -2.73
C GLY A 35 -8.70 5.84 -2.54
N ILE A 36 -8.47 7.02 -1.95
CA ILE A 36 -9.52 8.04 -1.79
C ILE A 36 -10.02 8.54 -3.15
N ILE A 37 -9.08 8.79 -4.07
CA ILE A 37 -9.38 9.26 -5.43
C ILE A 37 -10.22 8.20 -6.16
N LEU A 38 -9.79 6.94 -6.16
CA LEU A 38 -10.52 5.84 -6.80
C LEU A 38 -11.92 5.65 -6.20
N GLN A 39 -12.05 5.71 -4.86
CA GLN A 39 -13.35 5.65 -4.19
C GLN A 39 -14.29 6.78 -4.67
N THR A 40 -13.74 7.97 -4.85
CA THR A 40 -14.49 9.13 -5.36
C THR A 40 -14.89 8.96 -6.82
N PHE A 41 -14.00 8.40 -7.66
CA PHE A 41 -14.32 8.09 -9.06
C PHE A 41 -15.44 7.05 -9.18
N VAL A 42 -15.37 5.97 -8.40
CA VAL A 42 -16.41 4.93 -8.39
C VAL A 42 -17.77 5.50 -7.99
N THR A 43 -17.81 6.33 -6.94
CA THR A 43 -19.06 6.95 -6.48
C THR A 43 -19.59 8.04 -7.43
N LYS A 44 -18.73 8.77 -8.13
CA LYS A 44 -19.16 9.71 -9.19
C LYS A 44 -19.71 8.99 -10.42
N MET A 45 -19.08 7.90 -10.84
CA MET A 45 -19.54 7.11 -11.98
C MET A 45 -20.90 6.44 -11.69
N ALA A 46 -21.10 6.00 -10.44
CA ALA A 46 -22.36 5.48 -9.93
C ALA A 46 -23.55 6.43 -10.12
N GLN A 47 -23.38 7.71 -9.77
CA GLN A 47 -24.42 8.72 -9.91
C GLN A 47 -24.86 8.93 -11.36
N ARG A 48 -23.96 8.73 -12.33
CA ARG A 48 -24.27 8.90 -13.75
C ARG A 48 -25.00 7.70 -14.37
N LYS A 49 -24.87 6.51 -13.79
CA LYS A 49 -25.35 5.24 -14.38
C LYS A 49 -26.63 4.69 -13.75
N ASN A 50 -27.27 5.39 -12.80
CA ASN A 50 -28.48 4.93 -12.10
C ASN A 50 -28.33 3.52 -11.49
N LEU A 51 -27.10 3.13 -11.14
CA LEU A 51 -26.78 1.85 -10.54
C LEU A 51 -27.13 1.89 -9.04
N ASN A 52 -27.40 0.71 -8.45
CA ASN A 52 -27.75 0.61 -7.04
C ASN A 52 -26.62 1.19 -6.15
N LYS A 53 -26.96 2.25 -5.40
CA LYS A 53 -26.03 2.99 -4.55
C LYS A 53 -25.36 2.11 -3.50
N ASP A 54 -26.07 1.12 -2.98
CA ASP A 54 -25.54 0.23 -1.94
C ASP A 54 -24.48 -0.71 -2.51
N PHE A 55 -24.73 -1.30 -3.67
CA PHE A 55 -23.76 -2.15 -4.36
C PHE A 55 -22.47 -1.38 -4.71
N LEU A 56 -22.61 -0.14 -5.17
CA LEU A 56 -21.45 0.69 -5.51
C LEU A 56 -20.71 1.19 -4.28
N HIS A 57 -21.41 1.44 -3.18
CA HIS A 57 -20.77 1.76 -1.91
C HIS A 57 -19.92 0.57 -1.42
N LEU A 58 -20.42 -0.66 -1.60
CA LEU A 58 -19.66 -1.88 -1.31
C LEU A 58 -18.41 -1.98 -2.19
N ILE A 59 -18.53 -1.84 -3.51
CA ILE A 59 -17.37 -1.87 -4.42
C ILE A 59 -16.37 -0.77 -4.06
N ALA A 60 -16.81 0.46 -3.84
CA ALA A 60 -15.94 1.58 -3.48
C ALA A 60 -15.19 1.31 -2.16
N ARG A 61 -15.84 0.64 -1.20
CA ARG A 61 -15.20 0.22 0.06
C ARG A 61 -14.18 -0.90 -0.17
N VAL A 62 -14.50 -1.92 -0.97
CA VAL A 62 -13.57 -3.00 -1.33
C VAL A 62 -12.34 -2.44 -2.02
N VAL A 63 -12.53 -1.55 -3.01
CA VAL A 63 -11.43 -0.88 -3.72
C VAL A 63 -10.52 -0.14 -2.74
N LYS A 64 -11.08 0.62 -1.80
CA LYS A 64 -10.28 1.32 -0.78
C LYS A 64 -9.47 0.33 0.07
N ILE A 65 -10.09 -0.76 0.54
CA ILE A 65 -9.42 -1.77 1.37
C ILE A 65 -8.25 -2.41 0.61
N VAL A 66 -8.49 -2.84 -0.64
CA VAL A 66 -7.46 -3.44 -1.50
C VAL A 66 -6.31 -2.47 -1.73
N MET A 67 -6.62 -1.19 -1.98
CA MET A 67 -5.60 -0.18 -2.25
C MET A 67 -4.70 0.08 -1.03
N VAL A 68 -5.28 0.11 0.17
CA VAL A 68 -4.52 0.25 1.43
C VAL A 68 -3.68 -1.00 1.71
N LEU A 69 -4.21 -2.20 1.47
CA LEU A 69 -3.48 -3.46 1.61
C LEU A 69 -2.26 -3.51 0.67
N LEU A 70 -2.47 -3.21 -0.62
CA LEU A 70 -1.40 -3.17 -1.61
C LEU A 70 -0.34 -2.12 -1.27
N GLY A 71 -0.76 -0.93 -0.83
CA GLY A 71 0.16 0.12 -0.37
C GLY A 71 1.00 -0.32 0.82
N SER A 72 0.38 -0.98 1.80
CA SER A 72 1.08 -1.50 2.98
C SER A 72 2.12 -2.55 2.60
N ILE A 73 1.77 -3.49 1.71
CA ILE A 73 2.68 -4.51 1.20
C ILE A 73 3.84 -3.86 0.44
N THR A 74 3.56 -2.89 -0.42
CA THR A 74 4.59 -2.22 -1.22
C THR A 74 5.58 -1.48 -0.32
N VAL A 75 5.09 -0.83 0.74
CA VAL A 75 5.95 -0.14 1.72
C VAL A 75 6.81 -1.12 2.51
N LEU A 76 6.25 -2.26 2.95
CA LEU A 76 7.01 -3.31 3.61
C LEU A 76 8.13 -3.84 2.70
N GLY A 77 7.83 -4.09 1.42
CA GLY A 77 8.83 -4.48 0.42
C GLY A 77 9.92 -3.43 0.22
N ALA A 78 9.55 -2.14 0.15
CA ALA A 78 10.50 -1.03 0.02
C ALA A 78 11.43 -0.88 1.24
N LEU A 79 10.95 -1.27 2.43
CA LEU A 79 11.75 -1.32 3.65
C LEU A 79 12.66 -2.56 3.73
N GLY A 80 12.57 -3.48 2.77
CA GLY A 80 13.38 -4.70 2.69
C GLY A 80 12.78 -5.90 3.40
N VAL A 81 11.49 -5.86 3.76
CA VAL A 81 10.76 -7.02 4.27
C VAL A 81 10.39 -7.94 3.10
N ASP A 82 10.54 -9.26 3.27
CA ASP A 82 10.07 -10.22 2.28
C ASP A 82 8.53 -10.31 2.31
N VAL A 83 7.91 -9.89 1.22
CA VAL A 83 6.46 -9.83 1.06
C VAL A 83 5.88 -11.00 0.26
N SER A 84 6.72 -11.94 -0.18
CA SER A 84 6.31 -13.03 -1.09
C SER A 84 5.16 -13.85 -0.53
N ALA A 85 5.21 -14.18 0.77
CA ALA A 85 4.14 -14.92 1.44
C ALA A 85 2.82 -14.12 1.54
N LEU A 86 2.89 -12.80 1.77
CA LEU A 86 1.72 -11.93 1.83
C LEU A 86 1.04 -11.84 0.46
N VAL A 87 1.83 -11.66 -0.60
CA VAL A 87 1.33 -11.60 -1.98
C VAL A 87 0.73 -12.95 -2.40
N ALA A 88 1.37 -14.06 -2.05
CA ALA A 88 0.84 -15.39 -2.31
C ALA A 88 -0.50 -15.64 -1.59
N GLY A 89 -0.60 -15.28 -0.30
CA GLY A 89 -1.82 -15.41 0.47
C GLY A 89 -2.97 -14.56 -0.07
N LEU A 90 -2.70 -13.29 -0.40
CA LEU A 90 -3.70 -12.43 -1.05
C LEU A 90 -4.15 -12.99 -2.40
N GLY A 91 -3.23 -13.53 -3.20
CA GLY A 91 -3.55 -14.20 -4.46
C GLY A 91 -4.49 -15.39 -4.28
N LEU A 92 -4.24 -16.26 -3.29
CA LEU A 92 -5.09 -17.40 -2.97
C LEU A 92 -6.48 -16.98 -2.46
N THR A 93 -6.55 -15.94 -1.62
CA THR A 93 -7.86 -15.42 -1.17
C THR A 93 -8.63 -14.75 -2.30
N GLY A 94 -7.97 -14.00 -3.18
CA GLY A 94 -8.59 -13.42 -4.36
C GLY A 94 -9.11 -14.48 -5.33
N PHE A 95 -8.36 -15.57 -5.50
CA PHE A 95 -8.80 -16.72 -6.28
C PHE A 95 -10.04 -17.39 -5.67
N ALA A 96 -10.05 -17.62 -4.36
CA ALA A 96 -11.21 -18.18 -3.68
C ALA A 96 -12.45 -17.28 -3.79
N LEU A 97 -12.29 -15.96 -3.61
CA LEU A 97 -13.37 -14.98 -3.77
C LEU A 97 -13.87 -14.89 -5.21
N GLY A 98 -13.02 -15.11 -6.21
CA GLY A 98 -13.40 -15.09 -7.63
C GLY A 98 -14.14 -16.35 -8.10
N PHE A 99 -14.08 -17.44 -7.34
CA PHE A 99 -14.82 -18.67 -7.61
C PHE A 99 -16.15 -18.81 -6.88
N ALA A 100 -16.37 -18.00 -5.84
CA ALA A 100 -17.63 -17.93 -5.12
C ALA A 100 -18.69 -17.20 -5.96
#